data_AF-A0A7K4BZK1-F1
#
_entry.id   AF-A0A7K4BZK1-F1
#
_cell.length_a   1.000
_cell.length_b   1.000
_cell.length_c   1.000
_cell.angle_alpha   90.00
_cell.angle_beta   90.00
_cell.angle_gamma   90.00
#
_symmetry.space_group_name_H-M   'P 1'
#
loop_
_entity.id
_entity.type
_entity.pdbx_description
1 polymer ?
#
loop_
_entity_poly.entity_id
_entity_poly.type
_entity_poly.pdbx_seq_one_letter_code
_entity_poly.pdbx_strand_id
1 'polypeptide(L)'
;MSVRGYFIQYRFILPDSIKHSSYTYQKLFRAIYGYTQAVHKGSGKNYQYHRQGILSNYPFIRPGKNCVIIPSVAFQPLQEFFKTGHNPTHNWETKGEWKCTYFLNEKDLTEAEVIKSLNNLISRKFIEGVEGLALLQNEMKRALSTQLDQNYVTRLVNEAQKIVDLEWFKQVYSQSPELNDFYENYKKLKGIQ
;
A
#
# COMPACT_ATOMS: atom_id res chain seq x y z
N MET A 1 -17.63 12.74 -11.00
CA MET A 1 -16.62 12.66 -12.11
C MET A 1 -16.15 11.20 -12.20
N SER A 2 -15.78 10.66 -13.36
CA SER A 2 -15.16 9.32 -13.39
C SER A 2 -13.67 9.43 -13.14
N VAL A 3 -13.15 8.57 -12.26
CA VAL A 3 -11.71 8.48 -11.99
C VAL A 3 -11.17 7.30 -12.76
N ARG A 4 -10.11 7.48 -13.54
CA ARG A 4 -9.53 6.37 -14.31
C ARG A 4 -8.57 5.55 -13.46
N GLY A 5 -8.64 4.23 -13.63
CA GLY A 5 -7.72 3.27 -13.05
C GLY A 5 -7.29 2.22 -14.07
N TYR A 6 -6.19 1.54 -13.77
CA TYR A 6 -5.71 0.41 -14.55
C TYR A 6 -6.25 -0.88 -13.95
N PHE A 7 -7.16 -1.53 -14.68
CA PHE A 7 -7.61 -2.88 -14.40
C PHE A 7 -6.58 -3.88 -14.93
N ILE A 8 -5.94 -4.60 -14.02
CA ILE A 8 -4.92 -5.57 -14.33
C ILE A 8 -5.42 -6.95 -13.94
N GLN A 9 -5.53 -7.84 -14.91
CA GLN A 9 -5.79 -9.25 -14.67
C GLN A 9 -4.50 -10.02 -14.94
N TYR A 10 -3.99 -10.72 -13.93
CA TYR A 10 -2.70 -11.40 -14.00
C TYR A 10 -2.85 -12.89 -13.72
N ARG A 11 -2.00 -13.70 -14.33
CA ARG A 11 -1.92 -15.15 -14.13
C ARG A 11 -0.48 -15.54 -13.90
N PHE A 12 -0.22 -16.16 -12.76
CA PHE A 12 1.03 -16.84 -12.51
C PHE A 12 1.00 -18.23 -13.13
N ILE A 13 2.03 -18.56 -13.88
CA ILE A 13 2.31 -19.87 -14.46
C ILE A 13 3.45 -20.43 -13.62
N LEU A 14 3.18 -21.51 -12.89
CA LEU A 14 4.14 -22.20 -12.03
C LEU A 14 4.38 -23.61 -12.57
N PRO A 15 5.46 -24.31 -12.20
CA PRO A 15 5.65 -25.72 -12.55
C PRO A 15 4.58 -26.59 -11.89
N ASP A 16 4.25 -27.72 -12.51
CA ASP A 16 3.22 -28.65 -12.05
C ASP A 16 3.50 -29.24 -10.65
N SER A 17 4.76 -29.22 -10.21
CA SER A 17 5.17 -29.59 -8.86
C SER A 17 4.62 -28.65 -7.78
N ILE A 18 4.27 -27.41 -8.12
CA ILE A 18 3.81 -26.38 -7.19
C ILE A 18 2.28 -26.29 -7.19
N LYS A 19 1.64 -26.82 -6.15
CA LYS A 19 0.18 -26.70 -5.96
C LYS A 19 -0.24 -25.24 -5.73
N HIS A 20 -1.44 -24.88 -6.18
CA HIS A 20 -2.05 -23.57 -5.89
C HIS A 20 -2.37 -23.33 -4.39
N SER A 21 -2.35 -24.38 -3.56
CA SER A 21 -2.45 -24.24 -2.10
C SER A 21 -1.09 -23.99 -1.43
N SER A 22 0.01 -24.18 -2.16
CA SER A 22 1.37 -24.09 -1.62
C SER A 22 1.69 -22.71 -1.04
N TYR A 23 2.59 -22.71 -0.07
CA TYR A 23 3.13 -21.48 0.50
C TYR A 23 3.78 -20.60 -0.58
N THR A 24 4.50 -21.19 -1.53
CA THR A 24 5.12 -20.47 -2.66
C THR A 24 4.09 -19.70 -3.47
N TYR A 25 2.97 -20.34 -3.82
CA TYR A 25 1.89 -19.65 -4.54
C TYR A 25 1.28 -18.52 -3.72
N GLN A 26 1.02 -18.74 -2.43
CA GLN A 26 0.52 -17.70 -1.53
C GLN A 26 1.50 -16.53 -1.38
N LYS A 27 2.81 -16.81 -1.39
CA LYS A 27 3.89 -15.82 -1.28
C LYS A 27 3.86 -14.82 -2.44
N LEU A 28 3.42 -15.23 -3.63
CA LEU A 28 3.23 -14.32 -4.78
C LEU A 28 2.20 -13.23 -4.49
N PHE A 29 1.04 -13.61 -3.94
CA PHE A 29 0.00 -12.64 -3.58
C PHE A 29 0.43 -11.77 -2.40
N ARG A 30 1.13 -12.35 -1.42
CA ARG A 30 1.71 -11.60 -0.30
C ARG A 30 2.75 -10.57 -0.75
N ALA A 31 3.54 -10.89 -1.77
CA ALA A 31 4.49 -9.95 -2.37
C ALA A 31 3.79 -8.77 -3.06
N ILE A 32 2.62 -8.99 -3.68
CA ILE A 32 1.83 -7.89 -4.28
C ILE A 32 1.18 -7.03 -3.20
N TYR A 33 0.43 -7.64 -2.27
CA TYR A 33 -0.50 -6.91 -1.40
C TYR A 33 0.06 -6.60 0.00
N GLY A 34 1.15 -7.26 0.39
CA GLY A 34 1.63 -7.29 1.76
C GLY A 34 0.81 -8.23 2.64
N TYR A 35 1.26 -8.42 3.87
CA TYR A 35 0.54 -9.21 4.89
C TYR A 35 1.02 -8.85 6.29
N THR A 36 0.20 -9.15 7.29
CA THR A 36 0.61 -9.08 8.70
C THR A 36 0.86 -10.49 9.22
N GLN A 37 2.01 -10.69 9.87
CA GLN A 37 2.38 -11.96 10.49
C GLN A 37 2.34 -11.81 12.00
N ALA A 38 1.51 -12.61 12.67
CA ALA A 38 1.59 -12.78 14.11
C ALA A 38 2.72 -13.77 14.45
N VAL A 39 3.62 -13.38 15.33
CA VAL A 39 4.72 -14.21 15.83
C VAL A 39 4.58 -14.33 17.33
N HIS A 40 4.40 -15.58 17.78
CA HIS A 40 4.30 -15.95 19.19
C HIS A 40 5.67 -16.46 19.64
N LYS A 41 6.28 -15.81 20.64
CA LYS A 41 7.50 -16.33 21.28
C LYS A 41 7.14 -17.26 22.43
N GLY A 42 7.99 -18.23 22.74
CA GLY A 42 7.81 -19.15 23.88
C GLY A 42 7.67 -18.45 25.25
N SER A 43 8.02 -17.17 25.35
CA SER A 43 7.80 -16.30 26.51
C SER A 43 6.38 -15.74 26.65
N GLY A 44 5.44 -16.14 25.78
CA GLY A 44 4.05 -15.63 25.76
C GLY A 44 3.88 -14.26 25.10
N LYS A 45 4.98 -13.64 24.62
CA LYS A 45 4.92 -12.35 23.92
C LYS A 45 4.46 -12.52 22.47
N ASN A 46 3.51 -11.68 22.07
CA ASN A 46 2.93 -11.66 20.73
C ASN A 46 3.39 -10.40 19.98
N TYR A 47 3.99 -10.60 18.81
CA TYR A 47 4.45 -9.51 17.95
C TYR A 47 3.70 -9.57 16.61
N GLN A 48 3.24 -8.42 16.11
CA GLN A 48 2.68 -8.30 14.78
C GLN A 48 3.69 -7.62 13.86
N TYR A 49 4.14 -8.35 12.84
CA TYR A 49 5.05 -7.83 11.82
C TYR A 49 4.27 -7.53 10.55
N HIS A 50 4.20 -6.25 10.17
CA HIS A 50 3.69 -5.86 8.86
C HIS A 50 4.78 -6.05 7.81
N ARG A 51 4.48 -6.84 6.79
CA ARG A 51 5.36 -7.15 5.66
C ARG A 51 4.82 -6.43 4.43
N GLN A 52 5.60 -5.46 3.93
CA GLN A 52 5.18 -4.64 2.80
C GLN A 52 5.19 -5.43 1.49
N GLY A 53 4.11 -5.28 0.72
CA GLY A 53 4.06 -5.69 -0.68
C GLY A 53 4.24 -4.50 -1.61
N ILE A 54 4.28 -4.77 -2.92
CA ILE A 54 4.40 -3.76 -3.97
C ILE A 54 3.30 -2.69 -3.85
N LEU A 55 2.06 -3.10 -3.59
CA LEU A 55 0.89 -2.23 -3.49
C LEU A 55 0.64 -1.72 -2.05
N SER A 56 1.58 -1.89 -1.12
CA SER A 56 1.43 -1.35 0.24
C SER A 56 1.42 0.19 0.27
N ASN A 57 2.08 0.85 -0.69
CA ASN A 57 2.16 2.31 -0.77
C ASN A 57 1.15 2.94 -1.74
N TYR A 58 0.25 2.14 -2.33
CA TYR A 58 -0.70 2.61 -3.33
C TYR A 58 -2.13 2.21 -2.95
N PRO A 59 -3.14 3.03 -3.28
CA PRO A 59 -4.52 2.61 -3.17
C PRO A 59 -4.78 1.55 -4.24
N PHE A 60 -5.57 0.54 -3.90
CA PHE A 60 -5.98 -0.47 -4.86
C PHE A 60 -7.36 -1.01 -4.53
N ILE A 61 -8.05 -1.49 -5.56
CA ILE A 61 -9.32 -2.19 -5.46
C ILE A 61 -9.07 -3.62 -5.95
N ARG A 62 -9.63 -4.61 -5.25
CA ARG A 62 -9.45 -6.02 -5.59
C ARG A 62 -10.79 -6.66 -5.96
N PRO A 63 -11.19 -6.63 -7.25
CA PRO A 63 -12.45 -7.26 -7.69
C PRO A 63 -12.43 -8.78 -7.58
N GLY A 64 -11.24 -9.40 -7.54
CA GLY A 64 -11.08 -10.85 -7.51
C GLY A 64 -9.67 -11.28 -7.11
N LYS A 65 -9.43 -12.60 -7.10
CA LYS A 65 -8.16 -13.15 -6.60
C LYS A 65 -6.94 -12.71 -7.43
N ASN A 66 -7.10 -12.69 -8.75
CA ASN A 66 -6.06 -12.52 -9.76
C ASN A 66 -6.26 -11.23 -10.58
N CYS A 67 -6.98 -10.26 -10.03
CA CYS A 67 -7.16 -8.97 -10.65
C CYS A 67 -7.12 -7.85 -9.61
N VAL A 68 -6.66 -6.70 -10.06
CA VAL A 68 -6.52 -5.51 -9.23
C VAL A 68 -6.78 -4.27 -10.09
N ILE A 69 -7.36 -3.24 -9.49
CA ILE A 69 -7.44 -1.91 -10.08
C ILE A 69 -6.55 -0.98 -9.28
N ILE A 70 -5.66 -0.28 -9.95
CA ILE A 70 -4.65 0.58 -9.34
C ILE A 70 -4.56 1.93 -10.06
N PRO A 71 -4.03 2.99 -9.42
CA PRO A 71 -3.63 4.19 -10.13
C PRO A 71 -2.46 3.90 -11.08
N SER A 72 -2.34 4.69 -12.15
CA SER A 72 -1.31 4.54 -13.19
C SER A 72 0.11 4.46 -12.62
N VAL A 73 0.44 5.29 -11.63
CA VAL A 73 1.75 5.35 -10.96
C VAL A 73 2.16 4.05 -10.27
N ALA A 74 1.20 3.20 -9.89
CA ALA A 74 1.46 1.93 -9.23
C ALA A 74 1.78 0.79 -10.22
N PHE A 75 1.53 1.01 -11.52
CA PHE A 75 1.72 -0.02 -12.53
C PHE A 75 3.18 -0.40 -12.75
N GLN A 76 4.07 0.59 -12.79
CA GLN A 76 5.49 0.33 -13.04
C GLN A 76 6.12 -0.59 -11.97
N PRO A 77 5.97 -0.33 -10.65
CA PRO A 77 6.45 -1.25 -9.62
C PRO A 77 5.84 -2.66 -9.73
N LEU A 78 4.55 -2.75 -10.08
CA LEU A 78 3.88 -4.04 -10.24
C LEU A 78 4.40 -4.80 -11.47
N GLN A 79 4.65 -4.09 -12.57
CA GLN A 79 5.23 -4.66 -13.77
C GLN A 79 6.67 -5.14 -13.52
N GLU A 80 7.48 -4.37 -12.79
CA GLU A 80 8.82 -4.76 -12.38
C GLU A 80 8.80 -6.03 -11.53
N PHE A 81 7.87 -6.14 -10.59
CA PHE A 81 7.66 -7.38 -9.85
C PHE A 81 7.27 -8.54 -10.76
N PHE A 82 6.36 -8.36 -11.71
CA PHE A 82 6.01 -9.42 -12.68
C PHE A 82 7.19 -9.86 -13.55
N LYS A 83 8.11 -8.94 -13.86
CA LYS A 83 9.31 -9.20 -14.66
C LYS A 83 10.45 -9.80 -13.87
N THR A 84 10.65 -9.41 -12.61
CA THR A 84 11.87 -9.73 -11.86
C THR A 84 11.61 -10.60 -10.62
N GLY A 85 10.41 -10.52 -10.05
CA GLY A 85 10.08 -11.09 -8.75
C GLY A 85 10.52 -10.25 -7.55
N HIS A 86 11.26 -9.16 -7.78
CA HIS A 86 11.73 -8.29 -6.72
C HIS A 86 10.57 -7.59 -6.02
N ASN A 87 10.57 -7.60 -4.68
CA ASN A 87 9.55 -6.97 -3.86
C ASN A 87 10.15 -6.51 -2.51
N PRO A 88 9.48 -5.61 -1.77
CA PRO A 88 10.07 -4.97 -0.59
C PRO A 88 10.40 -5.93 0.57
N THR A 89 9.68 -7.05 0.70
CA THR A 89 9.85 -7.96 1.84
C THR A 89 10.71 -9.18 1.53
N HIS A 90 10.53 -9.75 0.35
CA HIS A 90 11.11 -11.03 0.01
C HIS A 90 12.15 -10.84 -1.09
N ASN A 91 13.43 -10.90 -0.72
CA ASN A 91 14.48 -11.19 -1.69
C ASN A 91 14.30 -12.64 -2.12
N TRP A 92 13.88 -12.86 -3.36
CA TRP A 92 13.94 -14.20 -3.93
C TRP A 92 15.34 -14.39 -4.49
N GLU A 93 16.03 -15.41 -3.99
CA GLU A 93 17.43 -15.70 -4.36
C GLU A 93 17.57 -16.12 -5.82
N THR A 94 16.49 -16.60 -6.45
CA THR A 94 16.41 -16.90 -7.87
C THR A 94 15.03 -16.52 -8.41
N LYS A 95 14.97 -15.84 -9.56
CA LYS A 95 13.75 -15.79 -10.38
C LYS A 95 13.54 -17.16 -11.03
N GLY A 96 13.21 -18.15 -10.22
CA GLY A 96 12.87 -19.50 -10.66
C GLY A 96 11.71 -19.93 -9.79
N GLU A 97 10.53 -20.29 -10.28
CA GLU A 97 10.25 -21.07 -11.48
C GLU A 97 8.93 -20.61 -12.12
N TRP A 98 8.54 -19.36 -11.87
CA TRP A 98 7.22 -18.86 -12.26
C TRP A 98 7.32 -17.75 -13.34
N LYS A 99 6.29 -17.68 -14.19
CA LYS A 99 6.08 -16.59 -15.16
C LYS A 99 4.78 -15.88 -14.84
N CYS A 100 4.68 -14.58 -15.10
CA CYS A 100 3.43 -13.84 -15.00
C CYS A 100 3.04 -13.33 -16.38
N THR A 101 1.83 -13.68 -16.81
CA THR A 101 1.16 -13.03 -17.94
C THR A 101 0.08 -12.13 -17.38
N TYR A 102 -0.07 -10.92 -17.92
CA TYR A 102 -1.14 -10.02 -17.49
C TYR A 102 -1.77 -9.31 -18.67
N PHE A 103 -3.04 -8.97 -18.50
CA PHE A 103 -3.80 -8.07 -19.36
C PHE A 103 -4.02 -6.76 -18.61
N LEU A 104 -3.89 -5.65 -19.34
CA LEU A 104 -4.08 -4.30 -18.83
C LEU A 104 -5.23 -3.65 -19.62
N ASN A 105 -6.19 -3.09 -18.91
CA ASN A 105 -7.21 -2.23 -19.48
C ASN A 105 -7.41 -0.99 -18.62
N GLU A 106 -7.89 0.09 -19.21
CA GLU A 106 -8.41 1.22 -18.46
C GLU A 106 -9.82 0.89 -17.96
N LYS A 107 -10.14 1.36 -16.76
CA LYS A 107 -11.45 1.23 -16.16
C LYS A 107 -11.84 2.54 -15.49
N ASP A 108 -13.02 3.03 -15.83
CA ASP A 108 -13.67 4.11 -15.08
C ASP A 108 -14.14 3.60 -13.72
N LEU A 109 -13.84 4.37 -12.68
CA LEU A 109 -14.20 4.11 -11.31
C LEU A 109 -15.13 5.19 -10.79
N THR A 110 -16.02 4.76 -9.89
CA THR A 110 -16.82 5.69 -9.11
C THR A 110 -15.95 6.37 -8.04
N GLU A 111 -16.28 7.60 -7.68
CA GLU A 111 -15.59 8.33 -6.61
C GLU A 111 -15.65 7.54 -5.29
N ALA A 112 -16.78 6.88 -5.00
CA ALA A 112 -16.94 6.04 -3.82
C ALA A 112 -15.93 4.87 -3.74
N GLU A 113 -15.67 4.19 -4.86
CA GLU A 113 -14.67 3.12 -4.93
C GLU A 113 -13.25 3.66 -4.65
N VAL A 114 -12.93 4.82 -5.23
CA VAL A 114 -11.63 5.47 -5.05
C VAL A 114 -11.44 5.95 -3.63
N ILE A 115 -12.43 6.65 -3.05
CA ILE A 115 -12.43 7.10 -1.66
C ILE A 115 -12.19 5.92 -0.72
N LYS A 116 -12.95 4.84 -0.89
CA LYS A 116 -12.78 3.63 -0.07
C LYS A 116 -11.36 3.07 -0.18
N SER A 117 -10.77 3.05 -1.37
CA SER A 117 -9.41 2.55 -1.56
C SER A 117 -8.33 3.45 -0.94
N LEU A 118 -8.52 4.76 -0.93
CA LEU A 118 -7.63 5.74 -0.29
C LEU A 118 -7.74 5.68 1.23
N ASN A 119 -8.95 5.58 1.78
CA ASN A 119 -9.17 5.36 3.20
C ASN A 119 -8.48 4.07 3.68
N ASN A 120 -8.58 3.00 2.89
CA ASN A 120 -7.87 1.75 3.16
C ASN A 120 -6.35 1.91 3.10
N LEU A 121 -5.81 2.79 2.24
CA LEU A 121 -4.38 3.10 2.22
C LEU A 121 -3.94 3.83 3.50
N ILE A 122 -4.69 4.86 3.91
CA ILE A 122 -4.38 5.63 5.12
C ILE A 122 -4.46 4.75 6.36
N SER A 123 -5.50 3.92 6.49
CA SER A 123 -5.72 3.05 7.64
C SER A 123 -4.68 1.93 7.82
N ARG A 124 -3.87 1.68 6.79
CA ARG A 124 -2.77 0.69 6.82
C ARG A 124 -1.38 1.29 6.64
N LYS A 125 -1.25 2.63 6.59
CA LYS A 125 0.04 3.29 6.45
C LYS A 125 0.68 3.47 7.82
N PHE A 126 1.51 2.49 8.19
CA PHE A 126 2.30 2.55 9.41
C PHE A 126 3.64 3.24 9.19
N ILE A 127 4.12 3.90 10.23
CA ILE A 127 5.45 4.51 10.32
C ILE A 127 6.05 4.20 11.71
N GLU A 128 7.35 4.36 11.85
CA GLU A 128 7.99 4.33 13.17
C GLU A 128 7.55 5.58 13.95
N GLY A 129 6.64 5.41 14.90
CA GLY A 129 6.20 6.48 15.79
C GLY A 129 7.22 6.78 16.89
N VAL A 130 6.95 7.81 17.69
CA VAL A 130 7.78 8.17 18.86
C VAL A 130 7.86 7.03 19.89
N GLU A 131 6.76 6.27 20.06
CA GLU A 131 6.64 5.16 21.02
C GLU A 131 6.69 3.78 20.34
N GLY A 132 7.08 3.73 19.06
CA GLY A 132 7.06 2.52 18.24
C GLY A 132 6.08 2.62 17.07
N LEU A 133 5.83 1.50 16.40
CA LEU A 133 5.04 1.47 15.17
C LEU A 133 3.62 2.04 15.37
N ALA A 134 3.27 3.07 14.60
CA ALA A 134 2.00 3.78 14.70
C ALA A 134 1.43 4.12 13.32
N LEU A 135 0.14 4.44 13.26
CA LEU A 135 -0.51 4.90 12.03
C LEU A 135 -0.07 6.32 11.71
N LEU A 136 0.24 6.58 10.44
CA LEU A 136 0.67 7.89 9.95
C LEU A 136 -0.31 9.00 10.35
N GLN A 137 -1.62 8.77 10.17
CA GLN A 137 -2.64 9.77 10.52
C GLN A 137 -2.63 10.12 12.02
N ASN A 138 -2.40 9.15 12.90
CA ASN A 138 -2.37 9.38 14.35
C ASN A 138 -1.13 10.18 14.75
N GLU A 139 0.03 9.84 14.18
CA GLU A 139 1.27 10.58 14.44
C GLU A 139 1.23 12.00 13.87
N MET A 140 0.57 12.21 12.73
CA MET A 140 0.32 13.56 12.21
C MET A 140 -0.51 14.40 13.18
N LYS A 141 -1.58 13.83 13.76
CA LYS A 141 -2.40 14.51 14.77
C LYS A 141 -1.61 14.80 16.04
N ARG A 142 -0.80 13.83 16.50
CA ARG A 142 0.10 14.00 17.66
C ARG A 142 1.09 15.16 17.44
N ALA A 143 1.71 15.22 16.26
CA ALA A 143 2.64 16.28 15.89
C ALA A 143 2.00 17.67 15.85
N LEU A 144 0.69 17.76 15.64
CA LEU A 144 -0.04 19.04 15.70
C LEU A 144 -0.43 19.43 17.13
N SER A 145 -0.62 18.47 18.03
CA SER A 145 -0.96 18.72 19.43
C SER A 145 0.26 18.88 20.35
N THR A 146 1.43 18.42 19.91
CA THR A 146 2.63 18.33 20.73
C THR A 146 3.83 18.81 19.92
N GLN A 147 4.70 19.58 20.56
CA GLN A 147 5.97 19.98 19.94
C GLN A 147 6.87 18.75 19.81
N LEU A 148 7.02 18.26 18.58
CA LEU A 148 7.91 17.15 18.24
C LEU A 148 9.16 17.67 17.53
N ASP A 149 10.18 16.83 17.47
CA ASP A 149 11.41 17.09 16.72
C ASP A 149 11.13 17.41 15.25
N GLN A 150 11.82 18.42 14.70
CA GLN A 150 11.59 18.92 13.34
C GLN A 150 11.97 17.89 12.26
N ASN A 151 12.98 17.05 12.49
CA ASN A 151 13.32 15.98 11.55
C ASN A 151 12.22 14.92 11.53
N TYR A 152 11.64 14.60 12.69
CA TYR A 152 10.50 13.71 12.78
C TYR A 152 9.28 14.26 12.02
N VAL A 153 8.92 15.54 12.23
CA VAL A 153 7.84 16.20 11.48
C VAL A 153 8.12 16.18 9.98
N THR A 154 9.36 16.42 9.56
CA THR A 154 9.78 16.33 8.15
C THR A 154 9.53 14.96 7.56
N ARG A 155 9.84 13.89 8.31
CA ARG A 155 9.54 12.53 7.89
C ARG A 155 8.04 12.27 7.75
N LEU A 156 7.20 12.78 8.67
CA LEU A 156 5.74 12.66 8.58
C LEU A 156 5.20 13.31 7.31
N VAL A 157 5.65 14.54 7.04
CA VAL A 157 5.24 15.29 5.84
C VAL A 157 5.66 14.55 4.58
N ASN A 158 6.88 14.03 4.52
CA ASN A 158 7.37 13.27 3.37
C ASN A 158 6.55 11.99 3.11
N GLU A 159 6.16 11.26 4.17
CA GLU A 159 5.30 10.08 4.00
C GLU A 159 3.87 10.45 3.60
N ALA A 160 3.30 11.52 4.14
CA ALA A 160 1.98 12.01 3.78
C ALA A 160 1.94 12.58 2.34
N GLN A 161 2.99 13.29 1.93
CA GLN A 161 3.16 13.82 0.59
C GLN A 161 3.02 12.72 -0.48
N LYS A 162 3.60 11.53 -0.25
CA LYS A 162 3.47 10.38 -1.16
C LYS A 162 2.02 9.97 -1.41
N ILE A 163 1.12 10.18 -0.45
CA ILE A 163 -0.33 9.89 -0.59
C ILE A 163 -1.04 11.06 -1.24
N VAL A 164 -0.79 12.28 -0.76
CA VAL A 164 -1.42 13.52 -1.28
C VAL A 164 -1.09 13.76 -2.75
N ASP A 165 0.09 13.33 -3.20
CA ASP A 165 0.49 13.50 -4.60
C ASP A 165 -0.20 12.56 -5.58
N LEU A 166 -0.86 11.51 -5.09
CA LEU A 166 -1.59 10.57 -5.93
C LEU A 166 -2.71 11.30 -6.66
N GLU A 167 -2.81 11.03 -7.96
CA GLU A 167 -3.86 11.57 -8.82
C GLU A 167 -5.26 11.28 -8.26
N TRP A 168 -5.48 10.03 -7.81
CA TRP A 168 -6.73 9.62 -7.15
C TRP A 168 -7.04 10.47 -5.93
N PHE A 169 -6.05 10.76 -5.08
CA PHE A 169 -6.26 11.59 -3.89
C PHE A 169 -6.69 13.00 -4.27
N LYS A 170 -5.94 13.64 -5.19
CA LYS A 170 -6.22 15.00 -5.69
C LYS A 170 -7.63 15.17 -6.25
N GLN A 171 -8.19 14.12 -6.86
CA GLN A 171 -9.52 14.17 -7.47
C GLN A 171 -10.67 14.07 -6.45
N VAL A 172 -10.50 13.33 -5.34
CA VAL A 172 -11.64 12.96 -4.48
C VAL A 172 -11.50 13.34 -3.01
N TYR A 173 -10.35 13.88 -2.55
CA TYR A 173 -10.13 14.09 -1.11
C TYR A 173 -11.19 14.99 -0.46
N SER A 174 -11.70 15.99 -1.18
CA SER A 174 -12.70 16.94 -0.67
C SER A 174 -14.09 16.32 -0.47
N GLN A 175 -14.31 15.12 -1.02
CA GLN A 175 -15.59 14.41 -0.96
C GLN A 175 -15.69 13.46 0.24
N SER A 176 -14.59 13.24 0.98
CA SER A 176 -14.56 12.41 2.18
C SER A 176 -14.06 13.24 3.37
N PRO A 177 -14.81 13.27 4.49
CA PRO A 177 -14.34 13.91 5.72
C PRO A 177 -12.99 13.38 6.20
N GLU A 178 -12.73 12.08 6.04
CA GLU A 178 -11.50 11.43 6.49
C GLU A 178 -10.30 11.81 5.63
N LEU A 179 -10.48 11.84 4.30
CA LEU A 179 -9.42 12.29 3.37
C LEU A 179 -9.14 13.79 3.52
N ASN A 180 -10.18 14.58 3.75
CA ASN A 180 -10.06 16.01 3.99
C ASN A 180 -9.33 16.30 5.31
N ASP A 181 -9.67 15.60 6.41
CA ASP A 181 -8.92 15.66 7.67
C ASP A 181 -7.45 15.28 7.47
N PHE A 182 -7.17 14.21 6.73
CA PHE A 182 -5.80 13.82 6.40
C PHE A 182 -5.04 14.93 5.66
N TYR A 183 -5.66 15.55 4.65
CA TYR A 183 -5.06 16.62 3.86
C TYR A 183 -4.80 17.89 4.69
N GLU A 184 -5.76 18.30 5.52
CA GLU A 184 -5.63 19.47 6.38
C GLU A 184 -4.53 19.27 7.44
N ASN A 185 -4.42 18.07 8.01
CA ASN A 185 -3.31 17.75 8.92
C ASN A 185 -1.96 17.81 8.19
N TYR A 186 -1.87 17.30 6.97
CA TYR A 186 -0.66 17.41 6.14
C TYR A 186 -0.29 18.86 5.84
N LYS A 187 -1.25 19.71 5.44
CA LYS A 187 -1.00 21.12 5.15
C LYS A 187 -0.48 21.87 6.37
N LYS A 188 -1.09 21.66 7.54
CA LYS A 188 -0.66 22.29 8.79
C LYS A 188 0.78 21.90 9.13
N LEU A 189 1.12 20.61 9.05
CA LEU A 189 2.48 20.13 9.31
C LEU A 189 3.50 20.68 8.31
N LYS A 190 3.13 20.75 7.03
CA LYS A 190 4.02 21.32 5.99
C LYS A 190 4.28 22.81 6.20
N GLY A 191 3.33 23.56 6.77
CA GLY A 191 3.51 24.98 7.10
C GLY A 191 4.32 25.23 8.39
N ILE A 192 4.63 24.20 9.17
CA ILE A 192 5.49 24.28 10.36
C ILE A 192 6.98 24.13 9.99
N GLN A 193 7.28 23.56 8.81
CA GLN A 193 8.65 23.39 8.30
C GLN A 193 9.29 24.71 7.92
#